data_AF-A0A843IZ23-F1
#
_entry.id   AF-A0A843IZ23-F1
#
_cell.length_a   1.000
_cell.length_b   1.000
_cell.length_c   1.000
_cell.angle_alpha   90.00
_cell.angle_beta   90.00
_cell.angle_gamma   90.00
#
_symmetry.space_group_name_H-M   'P 1'
#
loop_
_entity.id
_entity.type
_entity.pdbx_description
1 polymer ?
#
loop_
_entity_poly.entity_id
_entity_poly.type
_entity_poly.pdbx_seq_one_letter_code
_entity_poly.pdbx_strand_id
1 'polypeptide(L)'
;MMIEPYAYVAMEIKGKTREVALKKIRHLQNEIKRLTKVIEEDPFSEENMCRPSAGTVLSCYRDYIDAAKYYFKTSGWEYVPSEDEIK
;
A
#
# COMPACT_ATOMS: atom_id res chain seq x y z
N MET A 1 -3.03 -12.77 -8.59
CA MET A 1 -2.46 -11.83 -9.59
C MET A 1 -2.48 -10.45 -8.97
N MET A 2 -1.34 -9.77 -8.87
CA MET A 2 -1.32 -8.36 -8.46
C MET A 2 -1.91 -7.51 -9.58
N ILE A 3 -2.60 -6.44 -9.24
CA ILE A 3 -3.21 -5.52 -10.21
C ILE A 3 -2.29 -4.33 -10.43
N GLU A 4 -2.43 -3.62 -11.54
CA GLU A 4 -1.64 -2.41 -11.76
C GLU A 4 -2.03 -1.29 -10.79
N PRO A 5 -1.12 -0.37 -10.42
CA PRO A 5 -1.42 0.72 -9.48
C PRO A 5 -2.60 1.60 -9.89
N TYR A 6 -2.76 1.85 -11.20
CA TYR A 6 -3.92 2.59 -11.70
C TYR A 6 -5.22 1.81 -11.52
N ALA A 7 -5.20 0.50 -11.77
CA ALA A 7 -6.35 -0.37 -11.55
C ALA A 7 -6.71 -0.43 -10.05
N TYR A 8 -5.72 -0.48 -9.16
CA TYR A 8 -5.93 -0.37 -7.71
C TYR A 8 -6.67 0.93 -7.35
N VAL A 9 -6.21 2.07 -7.85
CA VAL A 9 -6.90 3.36 -7.62
C VAL A 9 -8.32 3.31 -8.16
N ALA A 10 -8.54 2.80 -9.36
CA ALA A 10 -9.88 2.72 -9.95
C ALA A 10 -10.86 1.86 -9.13
N MET A 11 -10.38 0.77 -8.54
CA MET A 11 -11.21 -0.19 -7.80
C MET A 11 -11.41 0.19 -6.33
N GLU A 12 -10.34 0.60 -5.66
CA GLU A 12 -10.30 0.73 -4.20
C GLU A 12 -10.43 2.18 -3.72
N ILE A 13 -10.14 3.16 -4.57
CA ILE A 13 -10.03 4.57 -4.18
C ILE A 13 -11.05 5.45 -4.91
N LYS A 14 -11.15 5.31 -6.24
CA LYS A 14 -12.01 6.15 -7.09
C LYS A 14 -13.48 5.97 -6.71
N GLY A 15 -14.19 7.08 -6.55
CA GLY A 15 -15.60 7.09 -6.14
C GLY A 15 -15.85 6.74 -4.66
N LYS A 16 -14.81 6.54 -3.85
CA LYS A 16 -14.92 6.42 -2.38
C LYS A 16 -14.77 7.79 -1.72
N THR A 17 -15.14 7.89 -0.44
CA THR A 17 -14.86 9.09 0.35
C THR A 17 -13.38 9.19 0.72
N ARG A 18 -12.93 10.39 1.05
CA ARG A 18 -11.55 10.65 1.49
C ARG A 18 -11.15 9.77 2.67
N GLU A 19 -12.04 9.59 3.63
CA GLU A 19 -11.79 8.81 4.87
C GLU A 19 -11.57 7.33 4.56
N VAL A 20 -12.38 6.78 3.65
CA VAL A 20 -12.24 5.39 3.18
C VAL A 20 -10.93 5.21 2.44
N ALA A 21 -10.59 6.14 1.55
CA ALA A 21 -9.35 6.11 0.81
C ALA A 21 -8.12 6.23 1.72
N LEU A 22 -8.15 7.10 2.74
CA LEU A 22 -7.10 7.20 3.76
C LEU A 22 -6.96 5.90 4.56
N LYS A 23 -8.08 5.27 4.91
CA LYS A 23 -8.07 3.97 5.60
C LYS A 23 -7.40 2.89 4.76
N LYS A 24 -7.60 2.91 3.43
CA LYS A 24 -6.93 1.98 2.50
C LYS A 24 -5.43 2.22 2.43
N ILE A 25 -4.97 3.47 2.35
CA ILE A 25 -3.54 3.81 2.41
C ILE A 25 -2.92 3.34 3.73
N ARG A 26 -3.55 3.62 4.87
CA ARG A 26 -3.07 3.16 6.19
C ARG A 26 -2.98 1.64 6.30
N HIS A 27 -3.94 0.93 5.71
CA HIS A 27 -3.89 -0.53 5.68
C HIS A 27 -2.68 -1.02 4.89
N LEU A 28 -2.40 -0.45 3.71
CA LEU A 28 -1.20 -0.78 2.93
C LEU A 28 0.10 -0.49 3.70
N GLN A 29 0.18 0.63 4.42
CA GLN A 29 1.35 0.97 5.24
C GLN A 29 1.60 -0.07 6.34
N ASN A 30 0.54 -0.53 7.02
CA ASN A 30 0.65 -1.57 8.04
C ASN A 30 1.10 -2.90 7.44
N GLU A 31 0.57 -3.26 6.28
CA GLU A 31 1.01 -4.47 5.58
C GLU A 31 2.46 -4.38 5.12
N ILE A 32 2.94 -3.22 4.67
CA ILE A 32 4.36 -3.00 4.37
C ILE A 32 5.20 -3.26 5.62
N LYS A 33 4.85 -2.68 6.77
CA LYS A 33 5.57 -2.92 8.03
C LYS A 33 5.61 -4.41 8.39
N ARG A 34 4.48 -5.10 8.28
CA ARG A 34 4.37 -6.55 8.53
C ARG A 34 5.27 -7.36 7.60
N LEU A 35 5.20 -7.09 6.29
CA LEU A 35 5.98 -7.81 5.27
C LEU A 35 7.48 -7.52 5.38
N THR A 36 7.88 -6.27 5.68
CA THR A 36 9.28 -5.92 5.96
C THR A 36 9.82 -6.77 7.10
N LYS A 37 9.08 -6.84 8.21
CA LYS A 37 9.47 -7.67 9.37
C LYS A 37 9.62 -9.15 9.00
N VAL A 38 8.71 -9.69 8.20
CA VAL A 38 8.77 -11.08 7.73
C VAL A 38 9.99 -11.32 6.84
N ILE A 39 10.32 -10.39 5.96
CA ILE A 39 11.52 -10.48 5.10
C ILE A 39 12.80 -10.41 5.93
N GLU A 40 12.85 -9.58 6.98
CA GLU A 40 14.03 -9.36 7.82
C GLU A 40 14.25 -10.47 8.86
N GLU A 41 13.19 -10.93 9.52
CA GLU A 41 13.29 -11.85 10.67
C GLU A 41 13.10 -13.32 10.30
N ASP A 42 12.32 -13.63 9.25
CA ASP A 42 12.05 -15.01 8.83
C ASP A 42 12.12 -15.19 7.31
N PRO A 43 13.35 -15.27 6.74
CA PRO A 43 13.56 -15.46 5.30
C PRO A 43 12.94 -16.74 4.73
N PHE A 44 12.64 -17.74 5.58
CA PHE A 44 12.05 -19.03 5.19
C PHE A 44 10.57 -19.14 5.52
N SER A 45 9.93 -18.04 5.91
CA SER A 45 8.49 -17.97 6.14
C SER A 45 7.70 -18.40 4.89
N GLU A 46 6.51 -18.94 5.11
CA GLU A 46 5.58 -19.30 4.04
C GLU A 46 5.27 -18.11 3.12
N GLU A 47 5.21 -16.90 3.67
CA GLU A 47 4.97 -15.65 2.94
C GLU A 47 6.13 -15.26 2.01
N ASN A 48 7.38 -15.58 2.39
CA ASN A 48 8.55 -15.42 1.51
C ASN A 48 8.62 -16.51 0.43
N MET A 49 8.15 -17.72 0.75
CA MET A 49 8.15 -18.85 -0.19
C MET A 49 6.99 -18.80 -1.20
N CYS A 50 5.90 -18.09 -0.87
CA CYS A 50 4.76 -17.89 -1.76
C CYS A 50 5.10 -17.09 -3.03
N ARG A 51 4.21 -17.18 -4.03
CA ARG A 51 4.27 -16.40 -5.27
C ARG A 51 2.98 -15.59 -5.47
N PRO A 52 3.05 -14.26 -5.62
CA PRO A 52 4.26 -13.43 -5.55
C PRO A 52 4.93 -13.46 -4.17
N SER A 53 6.26 -13.28 -4.13
CA SER A 53 7.03 -13.25 -2.88
C SER A 53 6.65 -12.03 -2.04
N ALA A 54 6.87 -12.07 -0.72
CA ALA A 54 6.66 -10.92 0.16
C ALA A 54 7.36 -9.65 -0.35
N GLY A 55 8.60 -9.76 -0.87
CA GLY A 55 9.32 -8.63 -1.45
C GLY A 55 8.63 -8.03 -2.68
N THR A 56 8.09 -8.88 -3.55
CA THR A 56 7.29 -8.43 -4.70
C THR A 56 6.00 -7.74 -4.25
N VAL A 57 5.28 -8.33 -3.28
CA VAL A 57 4.05 -7.75 -2.72
C VAL A 57 4.33 -6.38 -2.09
N LEU A 58 5.43 -6.27 -1.35
CA LEU A 58 5.88 -5.03 -0.71
C LEU A 58 6.15 -3.93 -1.75
N SER A 59 6.81 -4.26 -2.86
CA SER A 59 7.02 -3.31 -3.97
C SER A 59 5.68 -2.82 -4.52
N CYS A 60 4.75 -3.72 -4.82
CA CYS A 60 3.44 -3.33 -5.35
C CYS A 60 2.64 -2.47 -4.37
N TYR A 61 2.70 -2.74 -3.06
CA TYR A 61 2.01 -1.92 -2.06
C TYR A 61 2.56 -0.49 -2.00
N ARG A 62 3.86 -0.30 -2.20
CA ARG A 62 4.45 1.04 -2.34
C ARG A 62 3.89 1.76 -3.57
N ASP A 63 3.87 1.09 -4.72
CA ASP A 63 3.32 1.66 -5.95
C ASP A 63 1.84 2.04 -5.80
N TYR A 64 1.05 1.22 -5.09
CA TYR A 64 -0.36 1.51 -4.80
C TYR A 64 -0.52 2.75 -3.90
N ILE A 65 0.33 2.89 -2.88
CA ILE A 65 0.33 4.09 -2.03
C ILE A 65 0.66 5.33 -2.85
N ASP A 66 1.67 5.26 -3.73
CA ASP A 66 2.08 6.38 -4.57
C ASP A 66 0.98 6.80 -5.56
N ALA A 67 0.34 5.81 -6.20
CA ALA A 67 -0.80 6.06 -7.07
C ALA A 67 -1.99 6.65 -6.30
N ALA A 68 -2.26 6.17 -5.09
CA ALA A 68 -3.32 6.72 -4.24
C ALA A 68 -2.99 8.16 -3.81
N LYS A 69 -1.76 8.46 -3.39
CA LYS A 69 -1.30 9.83 -3.05
C LYS A 69 -1.43 10.77 -4.23
N TYR A 70 -1.07 10.31 -5.43
CA TYR A 70 -1.27 11.06 -6.67
C TYR A 70 -2.76 11.37 -6.90
N TYR A 71 -3.64 10.38 -6.75
CA TYR A 71 -5.09 10.57 -6.88
C TYR A 71 -5.66 11.56 -5.87
N PHE A 72 -5.18 11.54 -4.61
CA PHE A 72 -5.56 12.52 -3.59
C PHE A 72 -5.22 13.95 -4.05
N LYS A 73 -3.99 14.16 -4.52
CA LYS A 73 -3.56 15.45 -5.06
C LYS A 73 -4.43 15.90 -6.23
N THR A 74 -4.73 15.02 -7.18
CA THR A 74 -5.57 15.37 -8.34
C THR A 74 -7.03 15.59 -7.99
N SER A 75 -7.52 15.02 -6.89
CA SER A 75 -8.89 15.18 -6.40
C SER A 75 -9.07 16.41 -5.49
N GLY A 76 -8.01 17.19 -5.26
CA GLY A 76 -8.03 18.32 -4.32
C GLY A 76 -8.11 17.91 -2.86
N TRP A 77 -7.79 16.65 -2.53
CA TRP A 77 -7.78 16.17 -1.15
C TRP A 77 -6.42 16.40 -0.51
N GLU A 78 -6.42 16.93 0.71
CA GLU A 78 -5.22 16.96 1.53
C GLU A 78 -4.91 15.56 2.05
N TYR A 79 -3.71 15.09 1.74
CA TYR A 79 -3.12 13.92 2.36
C TYR A 79 -2.34 14.37 3.59
N VAL A 80 -2.76 13.94 4.77
CA VAL A 80 -2.03 14.17 6.02
C VAL A 80 -1.25 12.89 6.32
N PRO A 81 0.09 12.92 6.25
CA PRO A 81 0.92 11.77 6.60
C PRO A 81 0.67 11.32 8.03
N SER A 82 0.79 10.02 8.30
CA SER A 82 0.82 9.54 9.68
C SER A 82 2.18 9.86 10.33
N GLU A 83 2.25 9.88 11.66
CA GLU A 83 3.53 10.08 12.38
C GLU A 83 4.61 9.08 11.96
N ASP A 84 4.20 7.88 11.56
CA ASP A 84 5.06 6.82 11.05
C ASP A 84 5.69 7.12 9.69
N GLU A 85 5.07 7.98 8.87
CA GLU A 85 5.63 8.42 7.59
C GLU A 85 6.57 9.63 7.73
N ILE A 86 6.54 10.30 8.88
CA ILE A 86 7.32 11.51 9.16
C ILE A 86 8.68 11.16 9.78
N LYS A 87 8.81 9.96 10.38
CA LYS A 87 10.07 9.41 10.93
C LYS A 87 10.94 8.78 9.85
#